data_AF-D5VQP3-F1
#
_entry.id   AF-D5VQP3-F1
#
_cell.length_a   1.000
_cell.length_b   1.000
_cell.length_c   1.000
_cell.angle_alpha   90.00
_cell.angle_beta   90.00
_cell.angle_gamma   90.00
#
_symmetry.space_group_name_H-M   'P 1'
#
loop_
_entity.id
_entity.type
_entity.pdbx_description
1 polymer ?
#
loop_
_entity_poly.entity_id
_entity_poly.type
_entity_poly.pdbx_seq_one_letter_code
_entity_poly.pdbx_strand_id
1 'polypeptide(L)'
;MIYGILLNIPEKYANKYEDLIRRIIGEGIARGDILSFCEARYEGDVAFVMLARSRRAAMKVYEQLKEHPIHVKVIEIEGKGD
;
A
#
# COMPACT_ATOMS: atom_id res chain seq x y z
N MET A 1 17.58 2.62 -0.16
CA MET A 1 16.35 3.23 0.39
C MET A 1 15.16 2.41 -0.08
N ILE A 2 14.44 1.78 0.84
CA ILE A 2 13.16 1.11 0.57
C ILE A 2 12.05 2.07 1.04
N TYR A 3 10.87 2.00 0.45
CA TYR A 3 9.75 2.85 0.84
C TYR A 3 8.61 1.97 1.36
N GLY A 4 8.10 2.28 2.53
CA GLY A 4 6.90 1.65 3.08
C GLY A 4 5.65 2.40 2.65
N ILE A 5 4.60 1.69 2.26
CA ILE A 5 3.26 2.26 2.04
C ILE A 5 2.33 1.58 3.04
N LEU A 6 1.69 2.37 3.88
CA LEU A 6 0.76 1.93 4.90
C LEU A 6 -0.62 2.44 4.51
N LEU A 7 -1.63 1.57 4.48
CA LEU A 7 -3.00 2.00 4.28
C LEU A 7 -3.98 1.27 5.20
N ASN A 8 -5.04 1.98 5.58
CA ASN A 8 -6.16 1.42 6.32
C ASN A 8 -7.48 1.71 5.59
N ILE A 9 -8.32 0.69 5.46
CA ILE A 9 -9.68 0.76 4.97
C ILE A 9 -10.62 0.57 6.18
N PRO A 10 -11.38 1.59 6.57
CA PRO A 10 -12.43 1.44 7.58
C PRO A 10 -13.45 0.37 7.17
N GLU A 11 -14.01 -0.38 8.13
CA GLU A 11 -14.98 -1.46 7.91
C GLU A 11 -16.10 -1.08 6.92
N LYS A 12 -16.69 0.11 7.09
CA LYS A 12 -17.75 0.66 6.21
C LYS A 12 -17.36 0.75 4.73
N TYR A 13 -16.08 0.69 4.42
CA TYR A 13 -15.49 0.83 3.09
C TYR A 13 -14.79 -0.46 2.63
N ALA A 14 -14.53 -1.43 3.51
CA ALA A 14 -13.80 -2.65 3.20
C ALA A 14 -14.38 -3.38 1.98
N ASN A 15 -15.68 -3.71 2.00
CA ASN A 15 -16.36 -4.43 0.91
C ASN A 15 -16.31 -3.70 -0.45
N LYS A 16 -16.13 -2.38 -0.45
CA LYS A 16 -16.11 -1.59 -1.68
C LYS A 16 -14.70 -1.44 -2.27
N TYR A 17 -13.69 -1.31 -1.41
CA TYR A 17 -12.35 -0.92 -1.85
C TYR A 17 -11.31 -2.03 -1.73
N GLU A 18 -11.59 -3.13 -1.02
CA GLU A 18 -10.60 -4.19 -0.83
C GLU A 18 -10.10 -4.77 -2.16
N ASP A 19 -11.02 -5.19 -3.04
CA ASP A 19 -10.66 -5.75 -4.36
C ASP A 19 -9.92 -4.75 -5.23
N LEU A 20 -10.30 -3.47 -5.16
CA LEU A 20 -9.64 -2.39 -5.87
C LEU A 20 -8.19 -2.23 -5.41
N ILE A 21 -7.96 -2.22 -4.09
CA ILE A 21 -6.63 -2.11 -3.52
C ILE A 21 -5.78 -3.32 -3.87
N ARG A 22 -6.33 -4.55 -3.75
CA ARG A 22 -5.63 -5.77 -4.16
C ARG A 22 -5.20 -5.71 -5.63
N ARG A 23 -6.06 -5.19 -6.52
CA ARG A 23 -5.73 -5.01 -7.93
C ARG A 23 -4.58 -4.01 -8.12
N ILE A 24 -4.64 -2.85 -7.47
CA ILE A 24 -3.59 -1.82 -7.52
C ILE A 24 -2.24 -2.39 -7.05
N ILE A 25 -2.25 -3.15 -5.95
CA ILE A 25 -1.07 -3.84 -5.41
C ILE A 25 -0.54 -4.87 -6.42
N GLY A 26 -1.42 -5.73 -6.95
CA GLY A 26 -1.05 -6.76 -7.92
C GLY A 26 -0.42 -6.18 -9.20
N GLU A 27 -0.97 -5.09 -9.72
CA GLU A 27 -0.36 -4.36 -10.83
C GLU A 27 1.00 -3.75 -10.46
N GLY A 28 1.13 -3.24 -9.23
CA GLY A 28 2.40 -2.76 -8.69
C GLY A 28 3.47 -3.85 -8.66
N ILE A 29 3.11 -5.06 -8.27
CA ILE A 29 4.00 -6.24 -8.27
C ILE A 29 4.37 -6.62 -9.70
N ALA A 30 3.40 -6.70 -10.61
CA ALA A 30 3.64 -7.07 -12.01
C ALA A 30 4.60 -6.10 -12.73
N ARG A 31 4.59 -4.82 -12.36
CA ARG A 31 5.54 -3.80 -12.86
C ARG A 31 6.89 -3.82 -12.15
N GLY A 32 7.01 -4.59 -11.07
CA GLY A 32 8.16 -4.58 -10.17
C GLY A 32 8.29 -3.26 -9.40
N ASP A 33 7.21 -2.49 -9.23
CA ASP A 33 7.16 -1.27 -8.41
C ASP A 33 7.10 -1.65 -6.90
N ILE A 34 6.27 -2.65 -6.58
CA ILE A 34 6.07 -3.21 -5.23
C ILE A 34 6.88 -4.50 -5.10
N LEU A 35 7.67 -4.57 -4.03
CA LEU A 35 8.55 -5.70 -3.69
C LEU A 35 7.81 -6.78 -2.89
N SER A 36 7.00 -6.35 -1.93
CA SER A 36 6.18 -7.23 -1.10
C SER A 36 5.00 -6.46 -0.52
N PHE A 37 3.99 -7.20 -0.05
CA PHE A 37 2.90 -6.65 0.74
C PHE A 37 2.44 -7.63 1.80
N CYS A 38 1.79 -7.11 2.83
CA CYS A 38 1.10 -7.86 3.87
C CYS A 38 -0.29 -7.24 4.07
N GLU A 39 -1.27 -8.08 4.35
CA GLU A 39 -2.63 -7.71 4.69
C GLU A 39 -2.93 -8.13 6.12
N ALA A 40 -3.63 -7.28 6.85
CA ALA A 40 -4.14 -7.57 8.18
C ALA A 40 -5.60 -7.14 8.31
N ARG A 41 -6.34 -7.81 9.19
CA ARG A 41 -7.71 -7.43 9.57
C ARG A 41 -7.80 -7.25 11.06
N TYR A 42 -8.51 -6.21 11.49
CA TYR A 42 -8.78 -5.93 12.89
C TYR A 42 -10.16 -5.29 13.03
N GLU A 43 -11.06 -5.91 13.80
CA GLU A 43 -12.41 -5.36 14.06
C GLU A 43 -13.17 -4.89 12.80
N GLY A 44 -13.02 -5.62 11.68
CA GLY A 44 -13.67 -5.28 10.39
C GLY A 44 -12.89 -4.31 9.51
N ASP A 45 -11.92 -3.57 10.06
CA ASP A 45 -10.97 -2.77 9.29
C ASP A 45 -9.99 -3.69 8.55
N VAL A 46 -9.54 -3.22 7.38
CA VAL A 46 -8.55 -3.92 6.55
C VAL A 46 -7.35 -3.01 6.33
N ALA A 47 -6.17 -3.48 6.75
CA ALA A 47 -4.92 -2.77 6.59
C ALA A 47 -4.00 -3.47 5.60
N PHE A 48 -3.27 -2.69 4.81
CA PHE A 48 -2.21 -3.20 3.95
C PHE A 48 -0.91 -2.46 4.22
N VAL A 49 0.19 -3.22 4.22
CA VAL A 49 1.55 -2.70 4.29
C VAL A 49 2.29 -3.18 3.05
N MET A 50 2.93 -2.27 2.31
CA MET A 50 3.71 -2.61 1.11
C MET A 50 5.13 -2.07 1.21
N LEU A 51 6.07 -2.80 0.63
CA LEU A 51 7.43 -2.31 0.36
C LEU A 51 7.55 -1.96 -1.11
N ALA A 52 8.00 -0.75 -1.41
CA ALA A 52 8.25 -0.26 -2.75
C ALA A 52 9.74 -0.01 -2.97
N ARG A 53 10.20 -0.29 -4.19
CA ARG A 53 11.63 -0.22 -4.55
C ARG A 53 12.22 1.18 -4.66
N SER A 54 11.36 2.20 -4.76
CA SER A 54 11.76 3.59 -4.94
C SER A 54 10.65 4.55 -4.52
N ARG A 55 11.01 5.82 -4.31
CA ARG A 55 10.03 6.88 -4.03
C ARG A 55 8.99 6.98 -5.13
N ARG A 56 9.43 6.92 -6.39
CA ARG A 56 8.55 7.02 -7.56
C ARG A 56 7.52 5.89 -7.58
N ALA A 57 7.95 4.67 -7.29
CA ALA A 57 7.06 3.52 -7.19
C ALA A 57 6.02 3.70 -6.06
N ALA A 58 6.47 4.15 -4.88
CA ALA A 58 5.59 4.42 -3.76
C ALA A 58 4.55 5.52 -4.07
N MET A 59 5.01 6.63 -4.64
CA MET A 59 4.14 7.75 -5.00
C MET A 59 3.12 7.37 -6.08
N LYS A 60 3.47 6.52 -7.04
CA LYS A 60 2.52 6.06 -8.05
C LYS A 60 1.34 5.30 -7.45
N VAL A 61 1.58 4.44 -6.46
CA VAL A 61 0.52 3.74 -5.73
C VAL A 61 -0.25 4.70 -4.83
N TYR A 62 0.44 5.60 -4.12
CA TYR A 62 -0.20 6.63 -3.31
C TYR A 62 -1.16 7.51 -4.12
N GLU A 63 -0.75 7.97 -5.30
CA GLU A 63 -1.58 8.82 -6.16
C GLU A 63 -2.84 8.11 -6.66
N GLN A 64 -2.78 6.79 -6.90
CA GLN A 64 -3.97 6.01 -7.23
C GLN A 64 -4.92 5.83 -6.03
N LEU A 65 -4.36 5.72 -4.82
CA LEU A 65 -5.15 5.43 -3.62
C LEU A 65 -5.71 6.68 -2.95
N LYS A 66 -5.07 7.84 -3.09
CA LYS A 66 -5.49 9.10 -2.44
C LYS A 66 -6.84 9.61 -2.96
N GLU A 67 -7.30 9.13 -4.11
CA GLU A 67 -8.60 9.46 -4.70
C GLU A 67 -9.77 8.78 -3.96
N HIS A 68 -9.47 7.92 -2.99
CA HIS A 68 -10.45 7.16 -2.24
C HIS A 68 -10.47 7.58 -0.77
N PRO A 69 -11.59 7.38 -0.04
CA PRO A 69 -11.73 7.76 1.38
C PRO A 69 -10.98 6.77 2.30
N ILE A 70 -9.73 6.46 1.99
CA ILE A 70 -8.83 5.55 2.70
C ILE A 70 -7.58 6.32 3.11
N HIS A 71 -7.09 6.06 4.32
CA HIS A 71 -5.87 6.71 4.79
C HIS A 71 -4.66 5.99 4.20
N VAL A 72 -3.74 6.73 3.59
CA VAL A 72 -2.49 6.20 3.03
C VAL A 72 -1.33 7.04 3.51
N LYS A 73 -0.26 6.37 3.99
CA LYS A 73 0.97 7.01 4.44
C LYS A 73 2.17 6.34 3.78
N VAL A 74 3.08 7.15 3.24
CA VAL A 74 4.37 6.68 2.71
C VAL A 74 5.46 7.02 3.72
N ILE A 75 6.34 6.05 4.00
CA ILE A 75 7.50 6.21 4.87
C ILE A 75 8.78 5.80 4.13
N GLU A 76 9.90 6.41 4.50
CA GLU A 76 11.22 6.02 4.00
C GLU A 76 11.84 5.04 4.99
N ILE A 77 12.43 3.96 4.47
CA ILE A 77 13.10 2.92 5.24
C ILE A 77 14.54 2.87 4.75
N GLU A 78 15.43 3.41 5.57
CA GLU A 78 16.86 3.27 5.37
C GLU A 78 17.26 1.85 5.77
N GLY A 79 17.85 1.11 4.83
CA GLY A 79 18.47 -0.16 5.17
C GLY A 79 19.72 0.14 5.98
N LYS A 80 19.98 -0.63 7.04
CA LYS A 80 21.34 -0.73 7.57
C LYS A 80 22.19 -1.35 6.47
N GLY A 81 22.90 -0.52 5.71
CA GLY A 81 24.05 -0.98 4.96
C GLY A 81 25.13 -1.25 6.00
N ASP A 82 25.57 -2.50 6.09
CA ASP A 82 26.93 -2.75 6.57
C ASP A 82 27.93 -2.17 5.56
#